data_AF-A0A943ZYU0-F1
#
_entry.id   AF-A0A943ZYU0-F1
#
_cell.length_a   1.000
_cell.length_b   1.000
_cell.length_c   1.000
_cell.angle_alpha   90.00
_cell.angle_beta   90.00
_cell.angle_gamma   90.00
#
_symmetry.space_group_name_H-M   'P 1'
#
loop_
_entity.id
_entity.type
_entity.pdbx_description
1 polymer ?
#
loop_
_entity_poly.entity_id
_entity_poly.type
_entity_poly.pdbx_seq_one_letter_code
_entity_poly.pdbx_strand_id
1 'polypeptide(L)'
;MILSIDEQIDIFILVFSAGIISGIIYDLLEILRMNIKHCKAMIYTEDIIYWIVIIVLLFLVLLDKNFAEIRFFNIAGFFSGMIVYGLVFSKIIKKIIITVLKWIKCILNLLFEIIMTPLRLIWIIIGKPVMTVGNFTKGYLKKLLHLCDYYAKINKKKLSAQMRFIRRKKDKTES
;
A
#
# COMPACT_ATOMS: atom_id res chain seq x y z
N MET A 1 38.71 -34.79 1.45
CA MET A 1 39.97 -34.15 1.91
C MET A 1 39.79 -33.88 3.40
N ILE A 2 40.73 -34.27 4.27
CA ILE A 2 40.63 -33.95 5.70
C ILE A 2 40.90 -32.46 5.83
N LEU A 3 39.88 -31.69 6.21
CA LEU A 3 40.04 -30.25 6.46
C LEU A 3 40.99 -30.04 7.63
N SER A 4 41.89 -29.06 7.49
CA SER A 4 42.70 -28.59 8.61
C SER A 4 41.82 -28.06 9.74
N ILE A 5 42.31 -28.10 10.98
CA ILE A 5 41.58 -27.59 12.14
C ILE A 5 41.26 -26.10 11.96
N ASP A 6 42.17 -25.34 11.34
CA ASP A 6 42.00 -23.92 11.06
C ASP A 6 40.81 -23.67 10.12
N GLU A 7 40.69 -24.45 9.04
CA GLU A 7 39.57 -24.34 8.10
C GLU A 7 38.23 -24.69 8.75
N GLN A 8 38.22 -25.63 9.71
CA GLN A 8 37.00 -25.99 10.44
C GLN A 8 36.53 -24.85 11.35
N ILE A 9 37.47 -24.14 11.99
CA ILE A 9 37.17 -22.96 12.83
C ILE A 9 36.63 -21.82 11.97
N ASP A 10 37.25 -21.56 10.81
CA ASP A 10 36.81 -20.52 9.89
C ASP A 10 35.38 -20.76 9.39
N ILE A 11 35.07 -22.00 9.00
CA ILE A 11 33.73 -22.38 8.57
C ILE A 11 32.73 -22.25 9.71
N PHE A 12 33.12 -22.62 10.94
CA PHE A 12 32.25 -22.45 12.10
C PHE A 12 31.93 -20.97 12.36
N ILE A 13 32.93 -20.09 12.36
CA ILE A 13 32.73 -18.65 12.57
C ILE A 13 31.86 -18.05 11.45
N LEU A 14 32.11 -18.47 10.20
CA LEU A 14 31.32 -18.04 9.06
C LEU A 14 29.84 -18.43 9.22
N VAL A 15 29.56 -19.69 9.54
CA VAL A 15 28.19 -20.19 9.70
C VAL A 15 27.52 -19.58 10.94
N PHE A 16 28.25 -19.35 12.01
CA PHE A 16 27.77 -18.62 13.19
C PHE A 16 27.39 -17.18 12.84
N SER A 17 28.22 -16.47 12.09
CA SER A 17 27.92 -15.12 11.62
C SER A 17 26.71 -15.09 10.68
N ALA A 18 26.56 -16.10 9.81
CA ALA A 18 25.37 -16.26 8.97
C ALA A 18 24.10 -16.48 9.81
N GLY A 19 24.20 -17.21 10.93
CA GLY A 19 23.11 -17.36 11.91
C GLY A 19 22.69 -16.04 12.55
N ILE A 20 23.66 -15.18 12.90
CA ILE A 20 23.39 -13.82 13.41
C ILE A 20 22.70 -12.97 12.33
N ILE A 21 23.23 -12.95 11.10
CA ILE A 21 22.67 -12.19 9.98
C ILE A 21 21.23 -12.65 9.68
N SER A 22 21.00 -13.97 9.66
CA SER A 22 19.67 -14.57 9.56
C SER A 22 18.74 -14.01 10.64
N GLY A 23 19.17 -14.01 11.91
CA GLY A 23 18.39 -13.41 13.00
C GLY A 23 18.00 -11.94 12.76
N ILE A 24 18.92 -11.13 12.22
CA ILE A 24 18.64 -9.72 11.87
C ILE A 24 17.57 -9.63 10.77
N ILE A 25 17.68 -10.45 9.73
CA ILE A 25 16.71 -10.49 8.63
C ILE A 25 15.33 -10.90 9.16
N TYR A 26 15.28 -11.89 10.06
CA TYR A 26 14.03 -12.31 10.70
C TYR A 26 13.37 -11.18 11.50
N ASP A 27 14.15 -10.44 12.32
CA ASP A 27 13.63 -9.29 13.06
C ASP A 27 13.07 -8.19 12.13
N LEU A 28 13.69 -7.98 10.96
CA LEU A 28 13.18 -7.06 9.95
C LEU A 28 11.82 -7.53 9.39
N LEU A 29 11.68 -8.82 9.08
CA LEU A 29 10.41 -9.40 8.63
C LEU A 29 9.32 -9.28 9.71
N GLU A 30 9.66 -9.51 10.98
CA GLU A 30 8.73 -9.33 12.10
C GLU A 30 8.20 -7.89 12.18
N ILE A 31 9.08 -6.89 12.01
CA ILE A 31 8.68 -5.49 12.05
C ILE A 31 7.86 -5.09 10.83
N LEU A 32 8.18 -5.62 9.64
CA LEU A 32 7.35 -5.43 8.45
C LEU A 32 5.94 -5.99 8.66
N ARG A 33 5.83 -7.18 9.27
CA ARG A 33 4.56 -7.81 9.63
C ARG A 33 3.74 -6.99 10.62
N MET A 34 4.38 -6.27 11.54
CA MET A 34 3.67 -5.35 12.45
C MET A 34 3.10 -4.13 11.72
N ASN A 35 3.72 -3.69 10.62
CA ASN A 35 3.34 -2.46 9.92
C ASN A 35 2.30 -2.70 8.79
N ILE A 36 2.26 -3.90 8.22
CA ILE A 36 1.33 -4.27 7.14
C ILE A 36 0.28 -5.24 7.70
N LYS A 37 -1.01 -4.99 7.44
CA LYS A 37 -2.08 -5.91 7.87
C LYS A 37 -2.05 -7.16 6.98
N HIS A 38 -1.43 -8.23 7.45
CA HIS A 38 -1.40 -9.52 6.75
C HIS A 38 -2.51 -10.47 7.22
N CYS A 39 -3.07 -11.24 6.29
CA CYS A 39 -3.88 -12.43 6.63
C CYS A 39 -2.98 -13.53 7.20
N LYS A 40 -3.51 -14.38 8.11
CA LYS A 40 -2.74 -15.48 8.74
C LYS A 40 -2.01 -16.37 7.72
N ALA A 41 -2.63 -16.66 6.58
CA ALA A 41 -2.01 -17.45 5.51
C ALA A 41 -0.74 -16.80 4.92
N MET A 42 -0.72 -15.47 4.79
CA MET A 42 0.40 -14.74 4.21
C MET A 42 1.63 -14.77 5.14
N ILE A 43 1.40 -14.71 6.45
CA ILE A 43 2.45 -14.86 7.48
C ILE A 43 3.15 -16.21 7.34
N TYR A 44 2.39 -17.31 7.22
CA TYR A 44 2.97 -18.64 7.05
C TYR A 44 3.76 -18.77 5.74
N THR A 45 3.24 -18.20 4.65
CA THR A 45 3.95 -18.20 3.37
C THR A 45 5.28 -17.45 3.45
N GLU A 46 5.31 -16.28 4.08
CA GLU A 46 6.54 -15.51 4.30
C GLU A 46 7.57 -16.30 5.13
N ASP A 47 7.12 -16.98 6.20
CA ASP A 47 8.00 -17.81 7.04
C ASP A 47 8.59 -18.99 6.24
N ILE A 48 7.78 -19.65 5.41
CA ILE A 48 8.25 -20.75 4.54
C ILE A 48 9.28 -20.24 3.53
N ILE A 49 8.99 -19.12 2.86
CA ILE A 49 9.91 -18.51 1.89
C ILE A 49 11.22 -18.13 2.57
N TYR A 50 11.15 -17.53 3.76
CA TYR A 50 12.32 -17.16 4.54
C TYR A 50 13.20 -18.38 4.85
N TRP A 51 12.62 -19.46 5.37
CA TRP A 51 13.37 -20.68 5.68
C TRP A 51 14.00 -21.31 4.44
N ILE A 52 13.29 -21.33 3.30
CA ILE A 52 13.84 -21.82 2.03
C ILE A 52 15.06 -20.98 1.62
N VAL A 53 14.96 -19.65 1.67
CA VAL A 53 16.07 -18.75 1.33
C VAL A 53 17.26 -18.99 2.24
N ILE A 54 17.05 -19.12 3.55
CA ILE A 54 18.13 -19.39 4.51
C ILE A 54 18.81 -20.74 4.23
N ILE A 55 18.03 -21.79 3.96
CA ILE A 55 18.57 -23.11 3.65
C ILE A 55 19.42 -23.05 2.37
N VAL A 56 18.93 -22.38 1.32
CA VAL A 56 19.66 -22.23 0.06
C VAL A 56 20.93 -21.41 0.26
N LEU A 57 20.87 -20.29 0.98
CA LEU A 57 22.05 -19.46 1.27
C LEU A 57 23.09 -20.24 2.09
N LEU A 58 22.67 -20.96 3.12
CA LEU A 58 23.56 -21.79 3.93
C LEU A 58 24.20 -22.90 3.09
N PHE A 59 23.43 -23.52 2.19
CA PHE A 59 23.93 -24.54 1.27
C PHE A 59 24.97 -23.96 0.30
N LEU A 60 24.72 -22.77 -0.28
CA LEU A 60 25.66 -22.12 -1.20
C LEU A 60 26.98 -21.75 -0.50
N VAL A 61 26.90 -21.25 0.73
CA VAL A 61 28.09 -20.95 1.55
C VAL A 61 28.89 -22.22 1.84
N LEU A 62 28.22 -23.33 2.14
CA LEU A 62 28.87 -24.61 2.37
C LEU A 62 29.41 -25.24 1.08
N LEU A 63 28.77 -25.00 -0.07
CA LEU A 63 29.24 -25.44 -1.37
C LEU A 63 30.57 -24.79 -1.73
N ASP A 64 30.70 -23.47 -1.51
CA ASP A 64 31.93 -22.71 -1.75
C ASP A 64 33.09 -23.14 -0.84
N LYS A 65 32.80 -23.38 0.45
CA LYS A 65 33.84 -23.64 1.45
C LYS A 65 34.21 -25.10 1.65
N ASN A 66 33.28 -26.01 1.42
CA ASN A 66 33.42 -27.39 1.89
C ASN A 66 32.82 -28.43 0.92
N PHE A 67 32.69 -28.08 -0.37
CA PHE A 67 32.04 -28.93 -1.38
C PHE A 67 30.66 -29.45 -0.95
N ALA A 68 29.93 -28.65 -0.17
CA ALA A 68 28.61 -28.97 0.38
C ALA A 68 28.56 -30.16 1.37
N GLU A 69 29.68 -30.48 2.03
CA GLU A 69 29.65 -31.37 3.18
C GLU A 69 28.91 -30.72 4.37
N ILE A 70 27.64 -31.07 4.54
CA ILE A 70 26.84 -30.62 5.68
C ILE A 70 27.23 -31.46 6.91
N ARG A 71 28.03 -30.87 7.79
CA ARG A 71 28.40 -31.46 9.07
C ARG A 71 27.51 -30.94 10.20
N PHE A 72 27.31 -31.74 11.25
CA PHE A 72 26.43 -31.39 12.36
C PHE A 72 26.85 -30.09 13.07
N PHE A 73 28.15 -29.81 13.15
CA PHE A 73 28.65 -28.57 13.75
C PHE A 73 28.29 -27.31 12.95
N ASN A 74 28.07 -27.41 11.62
CA ASN A 74 27.62 -26.28 10.81
C ASN A 74 26.20 -25.90 11.21
N ILE A 75 25.32 -26.90 11.29
CA ILE A 75 23.92 -26.70 11.68
C ILE A 75 23.86 -26.14 13.11
N ALA A 76 24.62 -26.74 14.05
CA ALA A 76 24.70 -26.26 15.42
C ALA A 76 25.27 -24.83 15.52
N GLY A 77 26.30 -24.51 14.73
CA GLY A 77 26.88 -23.16 14.63
C GLY A 77 25.86 -22.12 14.14
N PHE A 78 25.08 -22.46 13.11
CA PHE A 78 24.05 -21.57 12.58
C PHE A 78 22.96 -21.27 13.63
N PHE A 79 22.40 -22.32 14.22
CA PHE A 79 21.34 -22.17 15.22
C PHE A 79 21.86 -21.48 16.49
N SER A 80 23.07 -21.79 16.94
CA SER A 80 23.67 -21.09 18.08
C SER A 80 23.88 -19.60 17.80
N GLY A 81 24.36 -19.22 16.62
CA GLY A 81 24.46 -17.82 16.20
C GLY A 81 23.11 -17.10 16.21
N MET A 82 22.07 -17.76 15.67
CA MET A 82 20.71 -17.21 15.66
C MET A 82 20.11 -17.07 17.08
N ILE A 83 20.37 -18.04 17.97
CA ILE A 83 19.92 -17.99 19.38
C ILE A 83 20.66 -16.88 20.16
N VAL A 84 21.98 -16.79 20.03
CA VAL A 84 22.79 -15.76 20.68
C VAL A 84 22.31 -14.37 20.24
N TYR A 85 22.05 -14.20 18.94
CA TYR A 85 21.43 -12.99 18.41
C TYR A 85 20.07 -12.70 19.07
N GLY A 86 19.17 -13.68 19.10
CA GLY A 86 17.83 -13.54 19.67
C GLY A 86 17.83 -13.12 21.14
N LEU A 87 18.75 -13.66 21.94
CA LEU A 87 18.83 -13.38 23.37
C LEU A 87 19.45 -12.03 23.70
N VAL A 88 20.54 -11.67 23.03
CA VAL A 88 21.37 -10.51 23.39
C VAL A 88 21.00 -9.27 22.56
N PHE A 89 20.86 -9.43 21.24
CA PHE A 89 20.83 -8.31 20.31
C PHE A 89 19.42 -7.95 19.82
N SER A 90 18.48 -8.89 19.81
CA SER A 90 17.15 -8.66 19.24
C SER A 90 16.45 -7.42 19.83
N LYS A 91 16.49 -7.21 21.15
CA LYS A 91 15.86 -6.02 21.77
C LYS A 91 16.47 -4.70 21.29
N ILE A 92 17.80 -4.66 21.15
CA ILE A 92 18.54 -3.47 20.73
C ILE A 92 18.26 -3.19 19.26
N ILE A 93 18.39 -4.22 18.41
CA ILE A 93 18.18 -4.11 16.97
C ILE A 93 16.73 -3.73 16.65
N LYS A 94 15.73 -4.37 17.29
CA LYS A 94 14.32 -3.98 17.12
C LYS A 94 14.09 -2.50 17.46
N LYS A 95 14.68 -2.00 18.55
CA LYS A 95 14.58 -0.58 18.92
C LYS A 95 15.22 0.34 17.88
N ILE A 96 16.37 -0.05 17.32
CA ILE A 96 17.03 0.70 16.25
C ILE A 96 16.16 0.71 15.00
N ILE A 97 15.68 -0.45 14.54
CA ILE A 97 14.86 -0.56 13.32
C ILE A 97 13.57 0.26 13.47
N ILE A 98 12.87 0.18 14.61
CA ILE A 98 11.66 0.98 14.85
C ILE A 98 11.98 2.48 14.84
N THR A 99 13.11 2.88 15.42
CA THR A 99 13.57 4.27 15.38
C THR A 99 13.80 4.71 13.93
N VAL A 100 14.56 3.95 13.15
CA VAL A 100 14.84 4.23 11.73
C VAL A 100 13.53 4.34 10.93
N LEU A 101 12.58 3.43 11.13
CA LEU A 101 11.28 3.50 10.46
C LEU A 101 10.47 4.75 10.84
N LYS A 102 10.51 5.19 12.10
CA LYS A 102 9.90 6.47 12.51
C LYS A 102 10.55 7.66 11.81
N TRP A 103 11.87 7.67 11.72
CA TRP A 103 12.61 8.70 10.99
C TRP A 103 12.22 8.73 9.51
N ILE A 104 12.16 7.57 8.84
CA ILE A 104 11.73 7.46 7.44
C ILE A 104 10.30 7.98 7.25
N LYS A 105 9.36 7.60 8.12
CA LYS A 105 7.97 8.10 8.07
C LYS A 105 7.91 9.62 8.28
N CYS A 106 8.73 10.15 9.18
CA CYS A 106 8.82 11.60 9.41
C CYS A 106 9.31 12.32 8.14
N ILE A 107 10.37 11.82 7.52
CA ILE A 107 10.92 12.38 6.27
C ILE A 107 9.88 12.33 5.14
N LEU A 108 9.19 11.20 4.97
CA LEU A 108 8.13 11.07 3.95
C LEU A 108 6.97 12.04 4.19
N ASN A 109 6.53 12.21 5.44
CA ASN A 109 5.48 13.17 5.78
C ASN A 109 5.94 14.61 5.51
N LEU A 110 7.18 14.96 5.85
CA LEU A 110 7.74 16.28 5.54
C LEU A 110 7.76 16.52 4.03
N LEU A 111 8.22 15.54 3.23
CA LEU A 111 8.20 15.64 1.78
C LEU A 111 6.78 15.80 1.23
N PHE A 112 5.84 15.01 1.73
CA PHE A 112 4.44 15.11 1.31
C PHE A 112 3.82 16.46 1.69
N GLU A 113 4.16 17.00 2.86
CA GLU A 113 3.68 18.30 3.32
C GLU A 113 4.27 19.44 2.49
N ILE A 114 5.56 19.38 2.14
CA ILE A 114 6.24 20.32 1.25
C ILE A 114 5.61 20.28 -0.16
N ILE A 115 5.22 19.09 -0.65
CA ILE A 115 4.57 18.96 -1.97
C ILE A 115 3.10 19.41 -1.94
N MET A 116 2.37 19.12 -0.85
CA MET A 116 0.94 19.47 -0.75
C MET A 116 0.67 20.93 -0.40
N THR A 117 1.59 21.60 0.29
CA THR A 117 1.46 23.03 0.64
C THR A 117 1.27 23.96 -0.57
N PRO A 118 2.05 23.89 -1.67
CA PRO A 118 1.82 24.74 -2.84
C PRO A 118 0.49 24.43 -3.53
N LEU A 119 0.08 23.16 -3.59
CA LEU A 119 -1.20 22.76 -4.17
C LEU A 119 -2.39 23.29 -3.34
N ARG A 120 -2.30 23.24 -2.02
CA ARG A 120 -3.34 23.77 -1.12
C ARG A 120 -3.48 25.29 -1.28
N LEU A 121 -2.37 26.01 -1.47
CA LEU A 121 -2.39 27.46 -1.72
C LEU A 121 -3.09 27.81 -3.04
N ILE A 122 -2.75 27.10 -4.12
CA ILE A 122 -3.39 27.25 -5.45
C ILE A 122 -4.90 26.98 -5.35
N TRP A 123 -5.31 25.93 -4.63
CA TRP A 123 -6.73 25.60 -4.45
C TRP A 123 -7.50 26.66 -3.67
N ILE A 124 -6.88 27.30 -2.66
CA ILE A 124 -7.52 28.41 -1.94
C ILE A 124 -7.73 29.61 -2.87
N ILE A 125 -6.76 29.91 -3.72
CA ILE A 125 -6.82 31.04 -4.67
C ILE A 125 -7.85 30.80 -5.77
N ILE A 126 -7.89 29.60 -6.36
CA ILE A 126 -8.72 29.32 -7.55
C ILE A 126 -10.03 28.61 -7.16
N GLY A 127 -9.97 27.64 -6.27
CA GLY A 127 -11.11 26.78 -5.93
C GLY A 127 -12.24 27.51 -5.19
N LYS A 128 -11.90 28.39 -4.22
CA LYS A 128 -12.91 29.18 -3.51
C LYS A 128 -13.73 30.11 -4.43
N PRO A 129 -13.13 30.92 -5.32
CA PRO A 129 -13.91 31.76 -6.22
C PRO A 129 -14.72 30.93 -7.23
N VAL A 130 -14.16 29.85 -7.76
CA VAL A 130 -14.86 28.96 -8.71
C VAL A 130 -16.10 28.33 -8.09
N MET A 131 -16.04 27.85 -6.84
CA MET A 131 -17.21 27.29 -6.15
C MET A 131 -18.32 28.33 -5.93
N THR A 132 -17.95 29.57 -5.59
CA THR A 132 -18.91 30.67 -5.45
C THR A 132 -19.63 30.92 -6.78
N VAL A 133 -18.88 31.03 -7.88
CA VAL A 133 -19.46 31.23 -9.23
C VAL A 133 -20.35 30.05 -9.64
N GLY A 134 -19.95 28.81 -9.35
CA GLY A 134 -20.75 27.61 -9.63
C GLY A 134 -22.08 27.56 -8.88
N ASN A 135 -22.13 28.05 -7.64
CA ASN A 135 -23.37 28.15 -6.89
C ASN A 135 -24.31 29.23 -7.45
N PHE A 136 -23.74 30.35 -7.94
CA PHE A 136 -24.50 31.38 -8.65
C PHE A 136 -25.11 30.87 -9.96
N THR A 137 -24.33 30.14 -10.78
CA THR A 137 -24.84 29.59 -12.05
C THR A 137 -25.91 28.54 -11.83
N LYS A 138 -25.78 27.67 -10.82
CA LYS A 138 -26.85 26.74 -10.39
C LYS A 138 -28.15 27.45 -10.02
N GLY A 139 -28.05 28.58 -9.30
CA GLY A 139 -29.21 29.41 -8.95
C GLY A 139 -29.93 29.98 -10.17
N TYR A 140 -29.17 30.47 -11.15
CA TYR A 140 -29.72 30.95 -12.42
C TYR A 140 -30.32 29.82 -13.26
N LEU A 141 -29.63 28.68 -13.37
CA LEU A 141 -30.08 27.52 -14.13
C LEU A 141 -31.43 27.00 -13.61
N LYS A 142 -31.61 26.96 -12.27
CA LYS A 142 -32.86 26.52 -11.65
C LYS A 142 -34.03 27.45 -11.96
N LYS A 143 -33.80 28.77 -12.03
CA LYS A 143 -34.81 29.75 -12.46
C LYS A 143 -35.18 29.56 -13.93
N LEU A 144 -34.20 29.35 -14.80
CA LEU A 144 -34.43 29.10 -16.22
C LEU A 144 -35.21 27.80 -16.46
N LEU A 145 -34.87 26.72 -15.75
CA LEU A 145 -35.58 25.45 -15.79
C LEU A 145 -37.06 25.61 -15.41
N HIS A 146 -37.33 26.33 -14.33
CA HIS A 146 -38.71 26.60 -13.89
C HIS A 146 -39.49 27.44 -14.92
N LEU A 147 -38.85 28.42 -15.56
CA LEU A 147 -39.47 29.21 -16.63
C LEU A 147 -39.79 28.33 -17.86
N CYS A 148 -38.87 27.45 -18.26
CA CYS A 148 -39.10 26.49 -19.34
C CYS A 148 -40.26 25.53 -19.02
N ASP A 149 -40.31 24.99 -17.81
CA ASP A 149 -41.41 24.12 -17.36
C ASP A 149 -42.76 24.85 -17.40
N TYR A 150 -42.79 26.10 -16.94
CA TYR A 150 -43.99 26.93 -17.00
C TYR A 150 -44.43 27.21 -18.44
N TYR A 151 -43.49 27.59 -19.31
CA TYR A 151 -43.76 27.89 -20.72
C TYR A 151 -44.23 26.64 -21.48
N ALA A 152 -43.61 25.48 -21.23
CA ALA A 152 -44.03 24.20 -21.77
C ALA A 152 -45.46 23.84 -21.35
N LYS A 153 -45.83 24.11 -20.10
CA LYS A 153 -47.19 23.86 -19.58
C LYS A 153 -48.25 24.75 -20.24
N ILE A 154 -47.94 26.01 -20.49
CA ILE A 154 -48.81 26.93 -21.24
C ILE A 154 -48.99 26.43 -22.68
N ASN A 155 -47.88 26.11 -23.35
CA ASN A 155 -47.93 25.71 -24.75
C ASN A 155 -48.71 24.40 -24.93
N LYS A 156 -48.54 23.43 -24.02
CA LYS A 156 -49.32 22.17 -24.00
C LYS A 156 -50.84 22.41 -23.84
N LYS A 157 -51.25 23.38 -22.99
CA LYS A 157 -52.67 23.76 -22.86
C LYS A 157 -53.20 24.42 -24.13
N LYS A 158 -52.44 25.31 -24.75
CA LYS A 158 -52.82 25.98 -26.00
C LYS A 158 -52.97 24.98 -27.15
N LEU A 159 -52.04 24.06 -27.28
CA LEU A 159 -52.05 22.99 -28.30
C LEU A 159 -53.26 22.06 -28.13
N SER A 160 -53.55 21.63 -26.90
CA SER A 160 -54.72 20.77 -26.61
C SER A 160 -56.06 21.49 -26.76
N ALA A 161 -56.11 22.80 -26.57
CA ALA A 161 -57.29 23.61 -26.91
C ALA A 161 -57.48 23.69 -28.43
N GLN A 162 -56.45 24.01 -29.19
CA GLN A 162 -56.50 24.06 -30.66
C GLN A 162 -56.90 22.71 -31.27
N MET A 163 -56.34 21.60 -30.79
CA MET A 163 -56.76 20.26 -31.22
C MET A 163 -58.24 19.98 -30.96
N ARG A 164 -58.78 20.40 -29.81
CA ARG A 164 -60.22 20.28 -29.51
C ARG A 164 -61.10 21.13 -30.44
N PHE A 165 -60.65 22.32 -30.80
CA PHE A 165 -61.34 23.17 -31.78
C PHE A 165 -61.36 22.54 -33.18
N ILE A 166 -60.22 22.00 -33.64
CA ILE A 166 -60.11 21.33 -34.94
C ILE A 166 -61.02 20.09 -34.97
N ARG A 167 -61.01 19.27 -33.90
CA ARG A 167 -61.88 18.08 -33.81
C ARG A 167 -63.37 18.46 -33.89
N ARG A 168 -63.83 19.44 -33.10
CA ARG A 168 -65.22 19.93 -33.14
C ARG A 168 -65.62 20.53 -34.50
N LYS A 169 -64.67 21.13 -35.23
CA LYS A 169 -64.94 21.67 -36.57
C LYS A 169 -65.14 20.53 -37.58
N LYS A 170 -64.36 19.46 -37.47
CA LYS A 170 -64.47 18.26 -38.31
C LYS A 170 -65.80 17.53 -38.09
N ASP A 171 -66.20 17.35 -36.83
CA ASP A 171 -67.47 16.67 -36.47
C ASP A 171 -68.71 17.41 -36.99
N LYS A 172 -68.63 18.74 -37.23
CA LYS A 172 -69.73 19.55 -37.79
C LYS A 172 -69.80 19.58 -39.31
N THR A 173 -68.75 19.13 -40.00
CA THR A 173 -68.69 19.08 -41.47
C THR A 173 -69.04 17.70 -42.03
N GLU A 174 -69.09 16.67 -41.18
CA GLU A 174 -69.44 15.29 -41.54
C GLU A 174 -70.90 14.93 -41.16
N SER A 175 -71.65 15.87 -40.55
CA SER A 175 -73.09 15.82 -40.26
C SER A 175 -73.89 16.66 -41.22
#